data_AF-A0A2R8ANU2-F1
#
_entry.id   AF-A0A2R8ANU2-F1
#
_cell.length_a   1.000
_cell.length_b   1.000
_cell.length_c   1.000
_cell.angle_alpha   90.00
_cell.angle_beta   90.00
_cell.angle_gamma   90.00
#
_symmetry.space_group_name_H-M   'P 1'
#
loop_
_entity.id
_entity.type
_entity.pdbx_description
1 polymer ?
#
loop_
_entity_poly.entity_id
_entity_poly.type
_entity_poly.pdbx_seq_one_letter_code
_entity_poly.pdbx_strand_id
1 'polypeptide(L)'
;MPYSDLPPSAFWKLCRDADDFRLADLYQPKFALEPGMRIATAGSCFAQNIARYVRGSALSLVDVEPAPALMPADVARRFGYGLYSARYGNIYTTRQLRQLLEDAEAEQVHGCAIWARVDRLFDALRPNVEPDGFASEAALRRHRLSHLALVRQMFAETDVFVFTLGLTECWEDRATGRVFPTAPGVIAGQFDANRHGFLNLTSSQSRADLDAAIALIRSIAPHIRILLTVSPVPLTATAAGQHVLTATTYSKSVLRAVAQEVADQDDRIDYMPSYEIITGSPFAAQFYNDNLRTVTQAGIDTVMSVFFGAHPGLGDVPAPVMASAPRGAEGDAPDEAICEEALLEAFAKS
;
A
#
# COMPACT_ATOMS: atom_id res chain seq x y z
N MET A 1 6.13 38.37 4.95
CA MET A 1 7.13 37.33 4.67
C MET A 1 6.38 36.05 4.33
N PRO A 2 6.86 35.17 3.42
CA PRO A 2 6.12 33.98 2.98
C PRO A 2 5.65 33.03 4.08
N TYR A 3 6.31 33.04 5.25
CA TYR A 3 5.98 32.20 6.40
C TYR A 3 5.02 32.86 7.41
N SER A 4 4.75 34.16 7.31
CA SER A 4 4.03 34.91 8.36
C SER A 4 2.56 34.52 8.54
N ASP A 5 1.95 33.94 7.50
CA ASP A 5 0.52 33.62 7.45
C ASP A 5 0.28 32.11 7.23
N LEU A 6 1.31 31.27 7.46
CA LEU A 6 1.17 29.81 7.37
C LEU A 6 0.42 29.26 8.60
N PRO A 7 -0.34 28.15 8.43
CA PRO A 7 -1.06 27.53 9.54
C PRO A 7 -0.08 26.94 10.57
N PRO A 8 -0.52 26.72 11.82
CA PRO A 8 0.32 26.10 12.85
C PRO A 8 0.94 24.74 12.45
N SER A 9 0.24 23.96 11.62
CA SER A 9 0.73 22.67 11.10
C SER A 9 1.96 22.78 10.18
N ALA A 10 2.30 23.99 9.72
CA ALA A 10 3.51 24.25 8.95
C ALA A 10 4.77 24.44 9.82
N PHE A 11 4.63 24.51 11.15
CA PHE A 11 5.72 24.79 12.08
C PHE A 11 5.95 23.63 13.04
N TRP A 12 7.13 23.01 12.98
CA TRP A 12 7.49 21.86 13.81
C TRP A 12 7.23 22.08 15.31
N LYS A 13 7.65 23.23 15.84
CA LYS A 13 7.44 23.62 17.23
C LYS A 13 5.96 23.62 17.62
N LEU A 14 5.08 24.20 16.80
CA LEU A 14 3.64 24.27 17.06
C LEU A 14 2.93 22.93 16.87
N CYS A 15 3.47 22.03 16.05
CA CYS A 15 3.01 20.64 16.00
C CYS A 15 3.41 19.91 17.28
N ARG A 16 4.68 19.98 17.68
CA ARG A 16 5.22 19.33 18.89
C ARG A 16 4.51 19.78 20.17
N ASP A 17 4.17 21.06 20.27
CA ASP A 17 3.51 21.61 21.45
C ASP A 17 2.02 21.21 21.56
N ALA A 18 1.43 20.62 20.49
CA ALA A 18 0.12 20.00 20.52
C ALA A 18 0.19 18.53 20.97
N ASP A 19 -0.78 18.08 21.78
CA ASP A 19 -0.76 16.75 22.42
C ASP A 19 -0.72 15.56 21.44
N ASP A 20 -1.28 15.73 20.24
CA ASP A 20 -1.41 14.72 19.20
C ASP A 20 -0.53 14.99 17.97
N PHE A 21 0.37 15.98 18.04
CA PHE A 21 1.14 16.46 16.89
C PHE A 21 0.28 17.01 15.73
N ARG A 22 -0.94 17.49 16.02
CA ARG A 22 -1.90 17.97 15.00
C ARG A 22 -2.22 16.92 13.96
N LEU A 23 -2.49 15.69 14.43
CA LEU A 23 -2.63 14.53 13.57
C LEU A 23 -3.70 14.70 12.48
N ALA A 24 -4.81 15.37 12.81
CA ALA A 24 -5.90 15.64 11.86
C ALA A 24 -5.46 16.55 10.69
N ASP A 25 -4.44 17.39 10.87
CA ASP A 25 -3.93 18.29 9.83
C ASP A 25 -3.03 17.56 8.81
N LEU A 26 -2.62 16.31 9.08
CA LEU A 26 -1.73 15.54 8.19
C LEU A 26 -2.36 15.16 6.86
N TYR A 27 -3.69 15.09 6.78
CA TYR A 27 -4.40 14.66 5.57
C TYR A 27 -5.49 15.66 5.20
N GLN A 28 -5.28 16.35 4.08
CA GLN A 28 -6.25 17.24 3.46
C GLN A 28 -6.60 16.68 2.08
N PRO A 29 -7.76 16.04 1.92
CA PRO A 29 -8.07 15.30 0.71
C PRO A 29 -8.25 16.23 -0.50
N LYS A 30 -7.68 15.85 -1.64
CA LYS A 30 -7.88 16.54 -2.93
C LYS A 30 -9.31 16.40 -3.45
N PHE A 31 -9.97 15.30 -3.10
CA PHE A 31 -11.36 15.05 -3.46
C PHE A 31 -12.12 14.42 -2.29
N ALA A 32 -13.39 14.83 -2.14
CA ALA A 32 -14.26 14.23 -1.14
C ALA A 32 -14.69 12.82 -1.57
N LEU A 33 -14.76 11.92 -0.58
CA LEU A 33 -15.44 10.64 -0.70
C LEU A 33 -16.87 10.79 -0.19
N GLU A 34 -17.83 10.28 -0.95
CA GLU A 34 -19.26 10.41 -0.65
C GLU A 34 -19.88 9.03 -0.35
N PRO A 35 -20.95 8.99 0.47
CA PRO A 35 -21.72 7.77 0.70
C PRO A 35 -22.11 7.07 -0.60
N GLY A 36 -21.97 5.74 -0.63
CA GLY A 36 -22.30 4.91 -1.78
C GLY A 36 -21.21 4.79 -2.84
N MET A 37 -20.11 5.56 -2.76
CA MET A 37 -18.97 5.37 -3.66
C MET A 37 -18.37 3.97 -3.51
N ARG A 38 -18.02 3.38 -4.65
CA ARG A 38 -17.46 2.04 -4.78
C ARG A 38 -15.94 2.10 -4.73
N ILE A 39 -15.37 1.43 -3.73
CA ILE A 39 -13.94 1.42 -3.44
C ILE A 39 -13.35 0.06 -3.79
N ALA A 40 -12.27 0.04 -4.56
CA ALA A 40 -11.43 -1.13 -4.68
C ALA A 40 -10.09 -0.94 -3.96
N THR A 41 -9.57 -1.97 -3.30
CA THR A 41 -8.31 -1.88 -2.54
C THR A 41 -7.30 -2.93 -2.96
N ALA A 42 -6.10 -2.52 -3.37
CA ALA A 42 -4.99 -3.42 -3.71
C ALA A 42 -3.68 -2.97 -3.05
N GLY A 43 -2.69 -3.85 -3.01
CA GLY A 43 -1.34 -3.51 -2.57
C GLY A 43 -0.76 -4.49 -1.55
N SER A 44 0.01 -3.93 -0.61
CA SER A 44 0.62 -4.69 0.49
C SER A 44 -0.40 -5.26 1.49
N CYS A 45 0.09 -5.97 2.52
CA CYS A 45 -0.76 -6.48 3.60
C CYS A 45 -1.54 -5.36 4.32
N PHE A 46 -1.03 -4.13 4.34
CA PHE A 46 -1.70 -3.02 5.03
C PHE A 46 -3.01 -2.60 4.35
N ALA A 47 -3.15 -2.80 3.03
CA ALA A 47 -4.40 -2.55 2.31
C ALA A 47 -5.58 -3.40 2.82
N GLN A 48 -5.31 -4.58 3.39
CA GLN A 48 -6.35 -5.43 3.99
C GLN A 48 -7.04 -4.73 5.17
N ASN A 49 -6.31 -3.88 5.90
CA ASN A 49 -6.90 -3.09 6.98
C ASN A 49 -7.87 -2.05 6.42
N ILE A 50 -7.52 -1.34 5.35
CA ILE A 50 -8.40 -0.35 4.70
C ILE A 50 -9.72 -1.01 4.28
N ALA A 51 -9.65 -2.18 3.63
CA ALA A 51 -10.86 -2.91 3.20
C ALA A 51 -11.83 -3.22 4.37
N ARG A 52 -11.31 -3.51 5.57
CA ARG A 52 -12.11 -3.76 6.76
C ARG A 52 -12.92 -2.52 7.19
N TYR A 53 -12.32 -1.33 7.18
CA TYR A 53 -13.03 -0.10 7.59
C TYR A 53 -13.98 0.39 6.52
N VAL A 54 -13.63 0.23 5.23
CA VAL A 54 -14.55 0.52 4.12
C VAL A 54 -15.87 -0.24 4.30
N ARG A 55 -15.81 -1.54 4.63
CA ARG A 55 -17.02 -2.37 4.90
C ARG A 55 -17.87 -1.88 6.09
N GLY A 56 -17.28 -1.14 7.02
CA GLY A 56 -17.96 -0.59 8.20
C GLY A 56 -18.41 0.87 8.02
N SER A 57 -18.19 1.47 6.86
CA SER A 57 -18.48 2.88 6.57
C SER A 57 -19.67 3.03 5.62
N ALA A 58 -20.01 4.27 5.24
CA ALA A 58 -21.00 4.54 4.19
C ALA A 58 -20.51 4.25 2.76
N LEU A 59 -19.28 3.79 2.58
CA LEU A 59 -18.71 3.37 1.29
C LEU A 59 -19.08 1.92 0.95
N SER A 60 -18.96 1.56 -0.32
CA SER A 60 -19.15 0.18 -0.78
C SER A 60 -17.83 -0.44 -1.21
N LEU A 61 -17.37 -1.51 -0.55
CA LEU A 61 -16.20 -2.24 -1.02
C LEU A 61 -16.60 -3.10 -2.24
N VAL A 62 -15.90 -2.90 -3.36
CA VAL A 62 -15.97 -3.78 -4.52
C VAL A 62 -15.28 -5.10 -4.17
N ASP A 63 -15.99 -6.22 -4.31
CA ASP A 63 -15.47 -7.58 -4.15
C ASP A 63 -15.99 -8.44 -5.33
N VAL A 64 -15.13 -8.68 -6.32
CA VAL A 64 -15.48 -9.43 -7.54
C VAL A 64 -15.19 -10.92 -7.44
N GLU A 65 -14.56 -11.36 -6.35
CA GLU A 65 -14.27 -12.77 -6.09
C GLU A 65 -14.67 -13.13 -4.65
N PRO A 66 -15.97 -13.04 -4.31
CA PRO A 66 -16.44 -13.32 -2.96
C PRO A 66 -16.31 -14.80 -2.61
N ALA A 67 -16.20 -15.08 -1.30
CA ALA A 67 -16.19 -16.46 -0.81
C ALA A 67 -17.49 -17.19 -1.20
N PRO A 68 -17.43 -18.48 -1.57
CA PRO A 68 -18.64 -19.29 -1.70
C PRO A 68 -19.47 -19.25 -0.42
N ALA A 69 -20.80 -19.15 -0.55
CA ALA A 69 -21.71 -18.85 0.56
C ALA A 69 -21.60 -19.79 1.78
N LEU A 70 -21.20 -21.05 1.57
CA LEU A 70 -21.07 -22.07 2.62
C LEU A 70 -19.62 -22.31 3.06
N MET A 71 -18.67 -21.52 2.56
CA MET A 71 -17.25 -21.65 2.92
C MET A 71 -17.01 -21.08 4.33
N PRO A 72 -16.41 -21.85 5.25
CA PRO A 72 -16.02 -21.35 6.56
C PRO A 72 -15.08 -20.14 6.44
N ALA A 73 -15.21 -19.16 7.35
CA ALA A 73 -14.48 -17.89 7.27
C ALA A 73 -12.95 -18.06 7.34
N ASP A 74 -12.46 -19.02 8.11
CA ASP A 74 -11.05 -19.37 8.22
C ASP A 74 -10.51 -19.98 6.91
N VAL A 75 -11.30 -20.85 6.28
CA VAL A 75 -11.00 -21.42 4.96
C VAL A 75 -11.02 -20.33 3.88
N ALA A 76 -12.05 -19.48 3.87
CA ALA A 76 -12.16 -18.35 2.96
C ALA A 76 -10.91 -17.46 3.05
N ARG A 77 -10.51 -17.08 4.27
CA ARG A 77 -9.30 -16.30 4.50
C ARG A 77 -8.03 -17.00 4.03
N ARG A 78 -7.89 -18.31 4.28
CA ARG A 78 -6.76 -19.14 3.85
C ARG A 78 -6.61 -19.17 2.32
N PHE A 79 -7.72 -19.17 1.59
CA PHE A 79 -7.78 -19.10 0.12
C PHE A 79 -7.84 -17.66 -0.43
N GLY A 80 -7.62 -16.65 0.43
CA GLY A 80 -7.52 -15.25 0.03
C GLY A 80 -8.83 -14.54 -0.27
N TYR A 81 -9.99 -15.13 0.05
CA TYR A 81 -11.29 -14.48 -0.11
C TYR A 81 -11.49 -13.36 0.91
N GLY A 82 -12.11 -12.27 0.48
CA GLY A 82 -12.46 -11.12 1.34
C GLY A 82 -11.27 -10.29 1.84
N LEU A 83 -10.02 -10.60 1.42
CA LEU A 83 -8.83 -9.84 1.81
C LEU A 83 -8.69 -8.52 1.06
N TYR A 84 -9.10 -8.52 -0.21
CA TYR A 84 -8.99 -7.41 -1.14
C TYR A 84 -10.22 -7.39 -2.05
N SER A 85 -10.21 -6.51 -3.06
CA SER A 85 -11.30 -6.44 -4.05
C SER A 85 -11.31 -7.55 -5.09
N ALA A 86 -10.18 -8.24 -5.27
CA ALA A 86 -10.06 -9.47 -6.05
C ALA A 86 -8.98 -10.38 -5.45
N ARG A 87 -8.93 -11.66 -5.82
CA ARG A 87 -7.99 -12.66 -5.29
C ARG A 87 -6.64 -12.64 -6.04
N TYR A 88 -6.00 -11.47 -6.10
CA TYR A 88 -4.62 -11.32 -6.61
C TYR A 88 -3.53 -11.56 -5.56
N GLY A 89 -3.89 -11.66 -4.27
CA GLY A 89 -2.92 -11.75 -3.18
C GLY A 89 -2.28 -10.39 -2.86
N ASN A 90 -1.02 -10.37 -2.45
CA ASN A 90 -0.31 -9.10 -2.25
C ASN A 90 0.25 -8.59 -3.58
N ILE A 91 0.07 -7.30 -3.86
CA ILE A 91 0.75 -6.59 -4.94
C ILE A 91 1.76 -5.65 -4.28
N TYR A 92 3.02 -6.06 -4.25
CA TYR A 92 4.04 -5.36 -3.49
C TYR A 92 4.67 -4.19 -4.25
N THR A 93 4.92 -4.38 -5.55
CA THR A 93 5.62 -3.39 -6.39
C THR A 93 4.67 -2.79 -7.43
N THR A 94 4.99 -1.59 -7.91
CA THR A 94 4.26 -0.96 -9.03
C THR A 94 4.35 -1.79 -10.30
N ARG A 95 5.47 -2.49 -10.53
CA ARG A 95 5.63 -3.43 -11.66
C ARG A 95 4.65 -4.60 -11.61
N GLN A 96 4.37 -5.14 -10.43
CA GLN A 96 3.37 -6.20 -10.28
C GLN A 96 1.96 -5.69 -10.60
N LEU A 97 1.62 -4.47 -10.19
CA LEU A 97 0.34 -3.85 -10.54
C LEU A 97 0.23 -3.67 -12.06
N ARG A 98 1.26 -3.09 -12.71
CA ARG A 98 1.30 -2.93 -14.16
C ARG A 98 1.13 -4.27 -14.88
N GLN A 99 1.91 -5.28 -14.51
CA GLN A 99 1.82 -6.60 -15.12
C GLN A 99 0.45 -7.26 -14.95
N LEU A 100 -0.20 -7.10 -13.78
CA LEU A 100 -1.55 -7.62 -13.57
C LEU A 100 -2.55 -6.99 -14.55
N LEU A 101 -2.46 -5.67 -14.76
CA LEU A 101 -3.32 -4.92 -15.67
C LEU A 101 -3.06 -5.30 -17.14
N GLU A 102 -1.80 -5.41 -17.54
CA GLU A 102 -1.41 -5.87 -18.88
C GLU A 102 -1.90 -7.28 -19.16
N ASP A 103 -1.74 -8.20 -18.19
CA ASP A 103 -2.25 -9.56 -18.32
C ASP A 103 -3.78 -9.58 -18.41
N ALA A 104 -4.46 -8.67 -17.69
CA ALA A 104 -5.92 -8.57 -17.70
C ALA A 104 -6.46 -8.05 -19.04
N GLU A 105 -5.81 -7.05 -19.62
CA GLU A 105 -6.13 -6.51 -20.95
C GLU A 105 -5.84 -7.53 -22.06
N ALA A 106 -4.69 -8.21 -22.01
CA ALA A 106 -4.28 -9.18 -23.02
C ALA A 106 -4.89 -10.58 -22.84
N GLU A 107 -5.61 -10.81 -21.74
CA GLU A 107 -6.14 -12.12 -21.32
C GLU A 107 -5.07 -13.22 -21.39
N GLN A 108 -3.86 -12.91 -20.89
CA GLN A 108 -2.68 -13.75 -21.11
C GLN A 108 -2.24 -14.48 -19.83
N VAL A 109 -1.89 -15.76 -19.99
CA VAL A 109 -1.24 -16.57 -18.94
C VAL A 109 0.14 -17.04 -19.40
N HIS A 110 1.16 -16.66 -18.64
CA HIS A 110 2.56 -16.87 -19.00
C HIS A 110 3.07 -18.23 -18.51
N GLY A 111 3.75 -18.98 -19.38
CA GLY A 111 4.37 -20.26 -19.00
C GLY A 111 5.44 -20.10 -17.92
N CYS A 112 6.18 -18.98 -17.89
CA CYS A 112 7.18 -18.73 -16.84
C CYS A 112 6.56 -18.58 -15.43
N ALA A 113 5.25 -18.26 -15.36
CA ALA A 113 4.49 -18.09 -14.13
C ALA A 113 3.77 -19.37 -13.66
N ILE A 114 4.01 -20.51 -14.31
CA ILE A 114 3.46 -21.81 -13.88
C ILE A 114 4.56 -22.56 -13.14
N TRP A 115 4.53 -22.47 -11.81
CA TRP A 115 5.51 -23.12 -10.95
C TRP A 115 5.01 -24.48 -10.48
N ALA A 116 5.92 -25.40 -10.21
CA ALA A 116 5.59 -26.72 -9.67
C ALA A 116 6.13 -26.87 -8.24
N ARG A 117 5.40 -27.62 -7.42
CA ARG A 117 5.88 -28.15 -6.13
C ARG A 117 5.26 -29.52 -5.94
N VAL A 118 6.11 -30.55 -5.91
CA VAL A 118 5.70 -31.97 -5.86
C VAL A 118 4.75 -32.28 -7.03
N ASP A 119 3.48 -32.60 -6.78
CA ASP A 119 2.45 -33.00 -7.74
C ASP A 119 1.38 -31.91 -7.93
N ARG A 120 1.71 -30.66 -7.60
CA ARG A 120 0.82 -29.51 -7.70
C ARG A 120 1.47 -28.36 -8.47
N LEU A 121 0.64 -27.62 -9.18
CA LEU A 121 1.03 -26.42 -9.93
C LEU A 121 0.55 -25.16 -9.22
N PHE A 122 1.31 -24.08 -9.32
CA PHE A 122 1.07 -22.82 -8.63
C PHE A 122 1.17 -21.67 -9.60
N ASP A 123 0.26 -20.70 -9.46
CA ASP A 123 0.31 -19.43 -10.15
C ASP A 123 1.32 -18.53 -9.46
N ALA A 124 2.51 -18.39 -10.05
CA ALA A 124 3.63 -17.65 -9.49
C ALA A 124 3.35 -16.15 -9.30
N LEU A 125 2.36 -15.60 -10.01
CA LEU A 125 1.97 -14.19 -9.88
C LEU A 125 1.08 -13.95 -8.67
N ARG A 126 0.47 -15.02 -8.10
CA ARG A 126 -0.33 -14.98 -6.87
C ARG A 126 -0.17 -16.28 -6.06
N PRO A 127 1.06 -16.59 -5.62
CA PRO A 127 1.46 -17.94 -5.21
C PRO A 127 0.78 -18.44 -3.93
N ASN A 128 0.22 -17.54 -3.11
CA ASN A 128 -0.49 -17.88 -1.87
C ASN A 128 -2.02 -18.00 -2.02
N VAL A 129 -2.60 -17.65 -3.17
CA VAL A 129 -4.07 -17.60 -3.34
C VAL A 129 -4.70 -18.99 -3.36
N GLU A 130 -4.00 -19.95 -3.98
CA GLU A 130 -4.37 -21.37 -3.97
C GLU A 130 -3.28 -22.14 -3.20
N PRO A 131 -3.36 -22.20 -1.86
CA PRO A 131 -2.27 -22.69 -1.00
C PRO A 131 -1.95 -24.17 -1.23
N ASP A 132 -2.94 -24.94 -1.71
CA ASP A 132 -2.84 -26.36 -2.02
C ASP A 132 -2.46 -26.63 -3.48
N GLY A 133 -2.38 -25.57 -4.31
CA GLY A 133 -2.06 -25.65 -5.74
C GLY A 133 -3.13 -26.34 -6.59
N PHE A 134 -2.88 -26.37 -7.90
CA PHE A 134 -3.76 -26.96 -8.90
C PHE A 134 -3.28 -28.36 -9.32
N ALA A 135 -4.23 -29.24 -9.62
CA ALA A 135 -3.95 -30.59 -10.12
C ALA A 135 -3.53 -30.63 -11.61
N SER A 136 -3.78 -29.57 -12.39
CA SER A 136 -3.42 -29.52 -13.80
C SER A 136 -3.18 -28.10 -14.30
N GLU A 137 -2.38 -27.97 -15.35
CA GLU A 137 -2.09 -26.68 -15.98
C GLU A 137 -3.36 -26.05 -16.54
N ALA A 138 -4.26 -26.86 -17.11
CA ALA A 138 -5.55 -26.40 -17.61
C ALA A 138 -6.42 -25.79 -16.50
N ALA A 139 -6.43 -26.37 -15.29
CA ALA A 139 -7.16 -25.81 -14.16
C ALA A 139 -6.57 -24.47 -13.71
N LEU A 140 -5.24 -24.39 -13.60
CA LEU A 140 -4.54 -23.15 -13.25
C LEU A 140 -4.82 -22.04 -14.26
N ARG A 141 -4.67 -22.33 -15.57
CA ARG A 141 -4.90 -21.36 -16.65
C ARG A 141 -6.34 -20.84 -16.64
N ARG A 142 -7.33 -21.72 -16.49
CA ARG A 142 -8.74 -21.30 -16.35
C ARG A 142 -8.96 -20.42 -15.13
N HIS A 143 -8.38 -20.78 -13.98
CA HIS A 143 -8.49 -19.97 -12.77
C HIS A 143 -7.82 -18.60 -12.92
N ARG A 144 -6.69 -18.50 -13.63
CA ARG A 144 -6.04 -17.22 -13.95
C ARG A 144 -6.84 -16.38 -14.92
N LEU A 145 -7.33 -16.94 -16.02
CA LEU A 145 -8.15 -16.21 -16.99
C LEU A 145 -9.45 -15.69 -16.36
N SER A 146 -10.13 -16.51 -15.54
CA SER A 146 -11.32 -16.08 -14.81
C SER A 146 -11.02 -14.90 -13.88
N HIS A 147 -9.92 -14.97 -13.13
CA HIS A 147 -9.48 -13.89 -12.26
C HIS A 147 -9.16 -12.60 -13.03
N LEU A 148 -8.45 -12.71 -14.16
CA LEU A 148 -8.10 -11.56 -14.99
C LEU A 148 -9.33 -10.83 -15.54
N ALA A 149 -10.35 -11.58 -15.97
CA ALA A 149 -11.63 -11.00 -16.39
C ALA A 149 -12.33 -10.26 -15.23
N LEU A 150 -12.31 -10.83 -14.03
CA LEU A 150 -12.87 -10.21 -12.83
C LEU A 150 -12.10 -8.96 -12.40
N VAL A 151 -10.77 -8.93 -12.57
CA VAL A 151 -9.96 -7.71 -12.33
C VAL A 151 -10.38 -6.59 -13.28
N ARG A 152 -10.66 -6.87 -14.56
CA ARG A 152 -11.22 -5.85 -15.47
C ARG A 152 -12.59 -5.35 -15.01
N GLN A 153 -13.47 -6.27 -14.60
CA GLN A 153 -14.79 -5.92 -14.05
C GLN A 153 -14.66 -5.04 -12.79
N MET A 154 -13.75 -5.38 -11.88
CA MET A 154 -13.49 -4.63 -10.65
C MET A 154 -13.19 -3.17 -10.97
N PHE A 155 -12.27 -2.88 -11.89
CA PHE A 155 -11.95 -1.51 -12.27
C PHE A 155 -13.13 -0.80 -12.94
N ALA A 156 -13.88 -1.48 -13.82
CA ALA A 156 -15.05 -0.89 -14.48
C ALA A 156 -16.16 -0.46 -13.49
N GLU A 157 -16.23 -1.11 -12.33
CA GLU A 157 -17.21 -0.84 -11.28
C GLU A 157 -16.65 0.00 -10.11
N THR A 158 -15.41 0.47 -10.19
CA THR A 158 -14.76 1.21 -9.11
C THR A 158 -14.81 2.71 -9.34
N ASP A 159 -15.25 3.47 -8.34
CA ASP A 159 -15.21 4.93 -8.35
C ASP A 159 -13.86 5.44 -7.80
N VAL A 160 -13.32 4.78 -6.76
CA VAL A 160 -12.02 5.09 -6.17
C VAL A 160 -11.18 3.84 -5.94
N PHE A 161 -9.99 3.82 -6.53
CA PHE A 161 -9.01 2.74 -6.33
C PHE A 161 -7.96 3.14 -5.30
N VAL A 162 -7.89 2.40 -4.21
CA VAL A 162 -6.87 2.57 -3.17
C VAL A 162 -5.72 1.62 -3.44
N PHE A 163 -4.52 2.15 -3.65
CA PHE A 163 -3.31 1.36 -3.85
C PHE A 163 -2.28 1.62 -2.75
N THR A 164 -2.00 0.59 -1.96
CA THR A 164 -0.97 0.62 -0.91
C THR A 164 0.36 0.10 -1.44
N LEU A 165 1.29 1.01 -1.74
CA LEU A 165 2.64 0.73 -2.20
C LEU A 165 3.43 -0.06 -1.14
N GLY A 166 3.91 -1.24 -1.50
CA GLY A 166 4.51 -2.18 -0.56
C GLY A 166 6.01 -2.02 -0.39
N LEU A 167 6.75 -2.34 -1.45
CA LEU A 167 8.21 -2.36 -1.47
C LEU A 167 8.71 -2.25 -2.92
N THR A 168 10.02 -2.11 -3.09
CA THR A 168 10.70 -1.95 -4.38
C THR A 168 11.36 -3.24 -4.85
N GLU A 169 11.50 -4.24 -3.97
CA GLU A 169 12.14 -5.52 -4.27
C GLU A 169 11.19 -6.52 -4.96
N CYS A 170 11.65 -7.16 -6.02
CA CYS A 170 10.94 -8.26 -6.67
C CYS A 170 11.91 -9.23 -7.34
N TRP A 171 11.38 -10.36 -7.81
CA TRP A 171 12.15 -11.39 -8.50
C TRP A 171 11.73 -11.48 -9.95
N GLU A 172 12.67 -11.43 -10.89
CA GLU A 172 12.39 -11.54 -12.32
C GLU A 172 12.68 -12.93 -12.87
N ASP A 173 11.94 -13.35 -13.88
CA ASP A 173 12.38 -14.33 -14.89
C ASP A 173 13.14 -13.57 -15.98
N ARG A 174 14.45 -13.78 -16.08
CA ARG A 174 15.35 -13.03 -16.98
C ARG A 174 15.02 -13.20 -18.45
N ALA A 175 14.44 -14.34 -18.84
CA ALA A 175 14.12 -14.62 -20.23
C ALA A 175 12.91 -13.82 -20.71
N THR A 176 11.93 -13.61 -19.82
CA THR A 176 10.66 -12.93 -20.15
C THR A 176 10.55 -11.51 -19.59
N GLY A 177 11.39 -11.15 -18.63
CA GLY A 177 11.31 -9.89 -17.88
C GLY A 177 10.13 -9.83 -16.89
N ARG A 178 9.36 -10.92 -16.73
CA ARG A 178 8.22 -10.95 -15.80
C ARG A 178 8.70 -11.02 -14.36
N VAL A 179 8.10 -10.21 -13.50
CA VAL A 179 8.40 -10.19 -12.06
C VAL A 179 7.37 -10.94 -11.22
N PHE A 180 7.83 -11.46 -10.09
CA PHE A 180 7.08 -12.24 -9.11
C PHE A 180 7.19 -11.61 -7.71
N PRO A 181 6.18 -11.82 -6.84
CA PRO A 181 6.16 -11.30 -5.47
C PRO A 181 7.15 -11.99 -4.53
N THR A 182 7.60 -13.19 -4.85
CA THR A 182 8.52 -13.98 -4.03
C THR A 182 9.54 -14.68 -4.92
N ALA A 183 10.70 -15.03 -4.37
CA ALA A 183 11.66 -15.88 -5.07
C ALA A 183 11.03 -17.27 -5.32
N PRO A 184 11.30 -17.91 -6.47
CA PRO A 184 11.00 -19.33 -6.65
C PRO A 184 11.63 -20.16 -5.52
N GLY A 185 10.91 -21.15 -5.01
CA GLY A 185 11.32 -21.99 -3.88
C GLY A 185 10.82 -21.52 -2.51
N VAL A 186 10.34 -20.28 -2.36
CA VAL A 186 9.73 -19.81 -1.10
C VAL A 186 8.37 -20.46 -0.88
N ILE A 187 7.53 -20.49 -1.92
CA ILE A 187 6.21 -21.14 -1.88
C ILE A 187 6.19 -22.34 -2.82
N ALA A 188 6.57 -22.14 -4.08
CA ALA A 188 6.66 -23.17 -5.12
C ALA A 188 7.76 -22.81 -6.12
N GLY A 189 8.05 -23.70 -7.07
CA GLY A 189 9.13 -23.51 -8.04
C GLY A 189 10.50 -23.78 -7.43
N GLN A 190 11.54 -23.63 -8.25
CA GLN A 190 12.92 -23.83 -7.85
C GLN A 190 13.74 -22.63 -8.31
N PHE A 191 14.50 -22.05 -7.38
CA PHE A 191 15.41 -20.96 -7.70
C PHE A 191 16.52 -21.46 -8.62
N ASP A 192 16.84 -20.64 -9.61
CA ASP A 192 17.93 -20.85 -10.58
C ASP A 192 18.50 -19.47 -10.87
N ALA A 193 19.76 -19.23 -10.51
CA ALA A 193 20.42 -17.94 -10.64
C ALA A 193 20.64 -17.50 -12.10
N ASN A 194 20.67 -18.45 -13.05
CA ASN A 194 20.79 -18.14 -14.47
C ASN A 194 19.46 -17.70 -15.07
N ARG A 195 18.34 -18.15 -14.48
CA ARG A 195 16.99 -17.84 -14.94
C ARG A 195 16.34 -16.71 -14.15
N HIS A 196 16.63 -16.61 -12.86
CA HIS A 196 15.96 -15.70 -11.94
C HIS A 196 16.89 -14.61 -11.46
N GLY A 197 16.40 -13.38 -11.47
CA GLY A 197 17.12 -12.19 -11.02
C GLY A 197 16.44 -11.54 -9.83
N PHE A 198 17.24 -10.95 -8.94
CA PHE A 198 16.73 -10.00 -7.96
C PHE A 198 16.70 -8.61 -8.59
N LEU A 199 15.57 -7.91 -8.42
CA LEU A 199 15.42 -6.51 -8.82
C LEU A 199 15.04 -5.66 -7.61
N ASN A 200 15.69 -4.51 -7.48
CA ASN A 200 15.25 -3.43 -6.60
C ASN A 200 14.92 -2.23 -7.48
N LEU A 201 13.62 -1.95 -7.66
CA LEU A 201 13.14 -0.92 -8.56
C LEU A 201 13.57 0.47 -8.07
N THR A 202 14.19 1.23 -8.97
CA THR A 202 14.52 2.65 -8.73
C THR A 202 13.26 3.51 -8.68
N SER A 203 13.39 4.77 -8.26
CA SER A 203 12.28 5.74 -8.30
C SER A 203 11.74 5.92 -9.72
N SER A 204 12.59 6.11 -10.72
CA SER A 204 12.17 6.29 -12.12
C SER A 204 11.47 5.07 -12.69
N GLN A 205 11.95 3.86 -12.38
CA GLN A 205 11.28 2.62 -12.78
C GLN A 205 9.94 2.46 -12.07
N SER A 206 9.89 2.69 -10.76
CA SER A 206 8.67 2.57 -9.97
C SER A 206 7.60 3.56 -10.43
N ARG A 207 8.04 4.78 -10.75
CA ARG A 207 7.22 5.86 -11.33
C ARG A 207 6.66 5.47 -12.68
N ALA A 208 7.52 5.07 -13.62
CA ALA A 208 7.10 4.67 -14.96
C ALA A 208 6.12 3.48 -14.95
N ASP A 209 6.36 2.49 -14.08
CA ASP A 209 5.43 1.37 -13.90
C ASP A 209 4.08 1.83 -13.34
N LEU A 210 4.08 2.78 -12.39
CA LEU A 210 2.84 3.32 -11.80
C LEU A 210 2.07 4.17 -12.80
N ASP A 211 2.73 5.04 -13.57
CA ASP A 211 2.09 5.84 -14.63
C ASP A 211 1.44 4.93 -15.69
N ALA A 212 2.13 3.88 -16.12
CA ALA A 212 1.58 2.90 -17.05
C ALA A 212 0.40 2.13 -16.46
N ALA A 213 0.46 1.73 -15.19
CA ALA A 213 -0.67 1.11 -14.50
C ALA A 213 -1.88 2.06 -14.43
N ILE A 214 -1.67 3.34 -14.11
CA ILE A 214 -2.73 4.35 -14.07
C ILE A 214 -3.36 4.54 -15.45
N ALA A 215 -2.55 4.57 -16.52
CA ALA A 215 -3.05 4.66 -17.89
C ALA A 215 -3.93 3.47 -18.26
N LEU A 216 -3.50 2.24 -17.93
CA LEU A 216 -4.29 1.01 -18.14
C LEU A 216 -5.60 1.03 -17.34
N ILE A 217 -5.54 1.40 -16.06
CA ILE A 217 -6.74 1.55 -15.21
C ILE A 217 -7.73 2.54 -15.84
N ARG A 218 -7.26 3.68 -16.33
CA ARG A 218 -8.10 4.72 -16.93
C ARG A 218 -8.63 4.36 -18.31
N SER A 219 -7.97 3.45 -19.03
CA SER A 219 -8.53 2.87 -20.25
C SER A 219 -9.79 2.06 -19.98
N ILE A 220 -9.90 1.47 -18.78
CA ILE A 220 -11.07 0.70 -18.31
C ILE A 220 -12.10 1.62 -17.65
N ALA A 221 -11.64 2.52 -16.77
CA ALA A 221 -12.47 3.42 -15.98
C ALA A 221 -11.96 4.87 -16.03
N PRO A 222 -12.36 5.67 -17.05
CA PRO A 222 -11.84 7.03 -17.23
C PRO A 222 -12.14 8.02 -16.09
N HIS A 223 -13.16 7.72 -15.28
CA HIS A 223 -13.65 8.55 -14.18
C HIS A 223 -12.98 8.24 -12.83
N ILE A 224 -12.22 7.14 -12.75
CA ILE A 224 -11.71 6.62 -11.49
C ILE A 224 -10.75 7.59 -10.82
N ARG A 225 -10.92 7.74 -9.51
CA ARG A 225 -9.96 8.45 -8.65
C ARG A 225 -9.04 7.45 -8.01
N ILE A 226 -7.80 7.86 -7.71
CA ILE A 226 -6.80 6.95 -7.14
C ILE A 226 -6.33 7.54 -5.82
N LEU A 227 -6.35 6.71 -4.78
CA LEU A 227 -5.79 7.06 -3.48
C LEU A 227 -4.53 6.20 -3.25
N LEU A 228 -3.38 6.84 -3.28
CA LEU A 228 -2.10 6.21 -2.99
C LEU A 228 -1.81 6.27 -1.50
N THR A 229 -1.13 5.25 -1.00
CA THR A 229 -0.54 5.29 0.34
C THR A 229 0.67 4.37 0.38
N VAL A 230 1.66 4.66 1.22
CA VAL A 230 2.82 3.79 1.41
C VAL A 230 2.59 2.90 2.62
N SER A 231 2.88 1.60 2.46
CA SER A 231 2.77 0.64 3.55
C SER A 231 3.79 0.95 4.66
N PRO A 232 3.38 1.10 5.92
CA PRO A 232 4.31 1.27 7.04
C PRO A 232 5.14 0.02 7.34
N VAL A 233 4.60 -1.16 7.05
CA VAL A 233 5.24 -2.45 7.36
C VAL A 233 6.65 -2.56 6.74
N PRO A 234 7.71 -2.70 7.58
CA PRO A 234 9.09 -2.96 7.13
C PRO A 234 9.25 -4.26 6.34
N LEU A 235 10.33 -4.35 5.55
CA LEU A 235 10.67 -5.60 4.85
C LEU A 235 10.93 -6.71 5.88
N THR A 236 10.44 -7.92 5.58
CA THR A 236 10.78 -9.09 6.41
C THR A 236 12.23 -9.50 6.23
N ALA A 237 12.71 -9.44 4.99
CA ALA A 237 14.06 -9.76 4.57
C ALA A 237 14.38 -8.97 3.30
N THR A 238 15.66 -8.78 3.01
CA THR A 238 16.15 -8.13 1.78
C THR A 238 17.18 -9.02 1.10
N ALA A 239 17.11 -9.08 -0.23
CA ALA A 239 18.15 -9.73 -1.05
C ALA A 239 19.16 -8.72 -1.62
N ALA A 240 19.08 -7.45 -1.24
CA ALA A 240 19.98 -6.38 -1.71
C ALA A 240 21.40 -6.46 -1.13
N GLY A 241 21.68 -7.41 -0.24
CA GLY A 241 22.98 -7.53 0.44
C GLY A 241 23.27 -6.43 1.47
N GLN A 242 22.24 -5.66 1.85
CA GLN A 242 22.32 -4.59 2.83
C GLN A 242 21.61 -4.98 4.14
N HIS A 243 21.82 -4.19 5.20
CA HIS A 243 21.03 -4.32 6.41
C HIS A 243 19.55 -4.04 6.14
N VAL A 244 18.64 -4.84 6.68
CA VAL A 244 17.19 -4.76 6.40
C VAL A 244 16.58 -3.40 6.72
N LEU A 245 17.12 -2.70 7.73
CA LEU A 245 16.71 -1.34 8.06
C LEU A 245 17.03 -0.36 6.93
N THR A 246 18.28 -0.35 6.42
CA THR A 246 18.70 0.51 5.30
C THR A 246 17.91 0.21 4.03
N ALA A 247 17.70 -1.07 3.72
CA ALA A 247 16.89 -1.50 2.59
C ALA A 247 15.42 -1.05 2.74
N THR A 248 14.86 -1.16 3.95
CA THR A 248 13.51 -0.67 4.26
C THR A 248 13.42 0.83 4.08
N THR A 249 14.32 1.60 4.67
CA THR A 249 14.34 3.06 4.54
C THR A 249 14.39 3.46 3.07
N TYR A 250 15.34 2.90 2.29
CA TYR A 250 15.41 3.17 0.85
C TYR A 250 14.10 2.86 0.13
N SER A 251 13.54 1.65 0.36
CA SER A 251 12.33 1.20 -0.31
C SER A 251 11.14 2.13 -0.03
N LYS A 252 10.94 2.53 1.24
CA LYS A 252 9.82 3.41 1.62
C LYS A 252 10.03 4.84 1.14
N SER A 253 11.25 5.37 1.22
CA SER A 253 11.59 6.70 0.71
C SER A 253 11.34 6.81 -0.80
N VAL A 254 11.76 5.81 -1.58
CA VAL A 254 11.50 5.75 -3.03
C VAL A 254 10.00 5.77 -3.31
N LEU A 255 9.23 4.88 -2.67
CA LEU A 255 7.79 4.79 -2.92
C LEU A 255 7.04 6.04 -2.47
N ARG A 256 7.48 6.67 -1.37
CA ARG A 256 6.85 7.90 -0.87
C ARG A 256 7.07 9.07 -1.81
N ALA A 257 8.28 9.23 -2.33
CA ALA A 257 8.60 10.25 -3.33
C ALA A 257 7.78 10.03 -4.60
N VAL A 258 7.76 8.80 -5.13
CA VAL A 258 6.96 8.44 -6.32
C VAL A 258 5.47 8.72 -6.12
N ALA A 259 4.91 8.37 -4.95
CA ALA A 259 3.51 8.64 -4.64
C ALA A 259 3.20 10.15 -4.63
N GLN A 260 4.10 10.97 -4.07
CA GLN A 260 3.95 12.44 -4.08
C GLN A 260 3.94 12.98 -5.51
N GLU A 261 4.97 12.63 -6.28
CA GLU A 261 5.15 13.16 -7.62
C GLU A 261 4.01 12.76 -8.57
N VAL A 262 3.39 11.60 -8.35
CA VAL A 262 2.22 11.16 -9.12
C VAL A 262 0.98 11.93 -8.67
N ALA A 263 0.75 12.06 -7.36
CA ALA A 263 -0.39 12.81 -6.83
C ALA A 263 -0.34 14.27 -7.29
N ASP A 264 0.81 14.93 -7.27
CA ASP A 264 0.97 16.35 -7.63
C ASP A 264 0.66 16.66 -9.10
N GLN A 265 0.63 15.65 -9.97
CA GLN A 265 0.39 15.84 -11.39
C GLN A 265 -1.08 15.67 -11.81
N ASP A 266 -1.95 15.19 -10.92
CA ASP A 266 -3.36 14.96 -11.25
C ASP A 266 -4.26 15.10 -10.03
N ASP A 267 -5.23 16.01 -10.07
CA ASP A 267 -6.16 16.27 -8.96
C ASP A 267 -7.08 15.08 -8.62
N ARG A 268 -7.16 14.06 -9.49
CA ARG A 268 -7.88 12.80 -9.22
C ARG A 268 -6.97 11.73 -8.59
N ILE A 269 -5.73 12.07 -8.27
CA ILE A 269 -4.80 11.19 -7.58
C ILE A 269 -4.34 11.87 -6.29
N ASP A 270 -4.62 11.22 -5.17
CA ASP A 270 -4.32 11.75 -3.83
C ASP A 270 -3.42 10.80 -3.04
N TYR A 271 -2.83 11.30 -1.96
CA TYR A 271 -1.96 10.56 -1.06
C TYR A 271 -2.49 10.60 0.38
N MET A 272 -2.78 9.43 0.94
CA MET A 272 -3.15 9.29 2.36
C MET A 272 -1.93 8.88 3.21
N PRO A 273 -1.58 9.61 4.28
CA PRO A 273 -0.30 9.50 4.99
C PRO A 273 -0.24 8.37 6.03
N SER A 274 -0.65 7.15 5.67
CA SER A 274 -0.58 6.01 6.62
C SER A 274 0.86 5.65 7.01
N TYR A 275 1.83 5.87 6.12
CA TYR A 275 3.24 5.63 6.39
C TYR A 275 3.76 6.56 7.48
N GLU A 276 3.51 7.86 7.34
CA GLU A 276 3.98 8.90 8.24
C GLU A 276 3.33 8.80 9.62
N ILE A 277 2.04 8.51 9.68
CA ILE A 277 1.32 8.33 10.96
C ILE A 277 1.94 7.18 11.77
N ILE A 278 2.31 6.08 11.12
CA ILE A 278 2.83 4.90 11.82
C ILE A 278 4.33 4.99 12.10
N THR A 279 5.11 5.62 11.21
CA THR A 279 6.58 5.62 11.27
C THR A 279 7.20 6.95 11.70
N GLY A 280 6.39 8.01 11.80
CA GLY A 280 6.84 9.34 12.15
C GLY A 280 7.51 9.37 13.53
N SER A 281 8.62 10.09 13.62
CA SER A 281 9.35 10.26 14.88
C SER A 281 8.50 10.79 16.05
N PRO A 282 7.49 11.66 15.87
CA PRO A 282 6.63 12.10 16.98
C PRO A 282 5.87 10.96 17.66
N PHE A 283 5.66 9.86 16.95
CA PHE A 283 4.93 8.70 17.44
C PHE A 283 5.85 7.55 17.87
N ALA A 284 7.17 7.73 17.75
CA ALA A 284 8.19 6.74 18.08
C ALA A 284 7.84 5.35 17.49
N ALA A 285 8.06 4.28 18.26
CA ALA A 285 7.69 2.92 17.87
C ALA A 285 6.31 2.48 18.40
N GLN A 286 5.49 3.39 18.94
CA GLN A 286 4.27 3.02 19.70
C GLN A 286 3.22 2.29 18.85
N PHE A 287 3.26 2.48 17.54
CA PHE A 287 2.33 1.84 16.61
C PHE A 287 2.83 0.50 16.05
N TYR A 288 3.93 -0.02 16.58
CA TYR A 288 4.40 -1.37 16.30
C TYR A 288 4.27 -2.27 17.52
N ASN A 289 3.95 -3.54 17.29
CA ASN A 289 4.14 -4.60 18.28
C ASN A 289 5.63 -4.78 18.60
N ASP A 290 5.94 -5.61 19.61
CA ASP A 290 7.32 -5.91 20.07
C ASP A 290 8.29 -6.36 18.97
N ASN A 291 7.77 -6.90 17.85
CA ASN A 291 8.58 -7.28 16.69
C ASN A 291 9.01 -6.10 15.80
N LEU A 292 8.60 -4.87 16.14
CA LEU A 292 8.89 -3.62 15.43
C LEU A 292 8.50 -3.64 13.95
N ARG A 293 7.52 -4.47 13.58
CA ARG A 293 7.11 -4.70 12.19
C ARG A 293 5.61 -4.79 12.00
N THR A 294 4.92 -5.51 12.89
CA THR A 294 3.47 -5.63 12.85
C THR A 294 2.85 -4.39 13.45
N VAL A 295 2.00 -3.70 12.68
CA VAL A 295 1.29 -2.50 13.16
C VAL A 295 0.26 -2.90 14.20
N THR A 296 0.18 -2.15 15.30
CA THR A 296 -0.81 -2.37 16.36
C THR A 296 -2.21 -2.03 15.86
N GLN A 297 -3.24 -2.60 16.48
CA GLN A 297 -4.63 -2.22 16.19
C GLN A 297 -4.86 -0.73 16.48
N ALA A 298 -4.28 -0.20 17.55
CA ALA A 298 -4.32 1.23 17.88
C ALA A 298 -3.74 2.11 16.75
N GLY A 299 -2.58 1.74 16.16
CA GLY A 299 -2.03 2.47 15.03
C GLY A 299 -2.91 2.42 13.79
N ILE A 300 -3.51 1.27 13.50
CA ILE A 300 -4.49 1.13 12.41
C ILE A 300 -5.70 2.04 12.67
N ASP A 301 -6.26 2.03 13.88
CA ASP A 301 -7.39 2.88 14.27
C ASP A 301 -7.03 4.37 14.13
N THR A 302 -5.81 4.77 14.50
CA THR A 302 -5.32 6.14 14.35
C THR A 302 -5.29 6.57 12.88
N VAL A 303 -4.74 5.74 11.99
CA VAL A 303 -4.72 6.01 10.54
C VAL A 303 -6.14 6.17 10.00
N MET A 304 -7.05 5.28 10.40
CA MET A 304 -8.44 5.30 9.91
C MET A 304 -9.21 6.50 10.47
N SER A 305 -8.98 6.87 11.73
CA SER A 305 -9.56 8.09 12.32
C SER A 305 -9.17 9.34 11.54
N VAL A 306 -7.90 9.47 11.13
CA VAL A 306 -7.45 10.60 10.30
C VAL A 306 -8.13 10.57 8.93
N PHE A 307 -8.15 9.40 8.28
CA PHE A 307 -8.74 9.25 6.95
C PHE A 307 -10.25 9.53 6.94
N PHE A 308 -11.03 8.91 7.82
CA PHE A 308 -12.49 9.11 7.87
C PHE A 308 -12.86 10.47 8.47
N GLY A 309 -12.07 11.01 9.40
CA GLY A 309 -12.26 12.37 9.93
C GLY A 309 -12.13 13.45 8.86
N ALA A 310 -11.30 13.22 7.83
CA ALA A 310 -11.20 14.08 6.66
C ALA A 310 -12.37 13.94 5.68
N HIS A 311 -13.26 12.96 5.89
CA HIS A 311 -14.41 12.64 5.05
C HIS A 311 -15.70 12.52 5.89
N PRO A 312 -16.21 13.64 6.46
CA PRO A 312 -17.28 13.62 7.47
C PRO A 312 -18.60 13.00 7.00
N GLY A 313 -18.84 12.91 5.69
CA GLY A 313 -20.02 12.25 5.13
C GLY A 313 -20.03 10.72 5.26
N LEU A 314 -18.91 10.09 5.61
CA LEU A 314 -18.76 8.62 5.58
C LEU A 314 -19.11 7.90 6.90
N GLY A 315 -19.45 8.67 7.93
CA GLY A 315 -19.65 8.19 9.30
C GLY A 315 -18.36 8.26 10.13
N ASP A 316 -18.53 8.35 11.45
CA ASP A 316 -17.40 8.49 12.37
C ASP A 316 -16.76 7.14 12.68
N VAL A 317 -15.46 7.03 12.41
CA VAL A 317 -14.61 6.05 13.09
C VAL A 317 -14.14 6.72 14.37
N PRO A 318 -14.50 6.22 15.57
CA PRO A 318 -14.06 6.83 16.82
C PRO A 318 -12.54 6.97 16.84
N ALA A 319 -12.05 8.17 17.13
CA ALA A 319 -10.63 8.40 17.34
C ALA A 319 -10.17 7.53 18.53
N PRO A 320 -9.13 6.69 18.37
CA PRO A 320 -8.59 5.96 19.51
C PRO A 320 -8.07 6.97 20.54
N VAL A 321 -8.17 6.62 21.83
CA VAL A 321 -7.49 7.38 22.89
C VAL A 321 -5.99 7.24 22.65
N MET A 322 -5.42 8.23 21.98
CA MET A 322 -3.99 8.32 21.72
C MET A 322 -3.26 8.40 23.05
N ALA A 323 -2.19 7.62 23.22
CA ALA A 323 -1.13 8.05 24.11
C ALA A 323 -0.59 9.36 23.51
N SER A 324 -0.56 10.42 24.32
CA SER A 324 0.04 11.70 23.90
C SER A 324 1.42 11.44 23.30
N ALA A 325 1.78 12.19 22.27
CA ALA A 325 3.15 12.16 21.77
C ALA A 325 4.07 12.37 22.99
N PRO A 326 5.05 11.48 23.25
CA PRO A 326 5.85 11.56 24.46
C PRO A 326 6.52 12.92 24.53
N ARG A 327 6.09 13.76 25.48
CA ARG A 327 6.71 15.05 25.76
C ARG A 327 8.12 14.75 26.27
N GLY A 328 9.14 15.01 25.45
CA GLY A 328 10.53 14.93 25.89
C GLY A 328 10.72 15.80 27.13
N ALA A 329 11.55 15.36 28.07
CA ALA A 329 12.00 16.24 29.14
C ALA A 329 12.65 17.49 28.51
N GLU A 330 12.29 18.68 28.98
CA GLU A 330 12.99 19.92 28.64
C GLU A 330 14.45 19.77 29.10
N GLY A 331 15.31 19.28 28.21
CA GLY A 331 16.76 19.30 28.38
C GLY A 331 17.28 20.61 27.83
N ASP A 332 18.02 21.37 28.65
CA ASP A 332 18.80 22.54 28.28
C ASP A 332 19.41 22.35 26.88
N ALA A 333 19.03 23.20 25.92
CA ALA A 333 19.61 23.20 24.58
C ALA A 333 21.04 23.77 24.65
N PRO A 334 22.10 23.00 24.37
CA PRO A 334 23.41 23.57 24.08
C PRO A 334 23.48 23.87 22.58
N ASP A 335 23.72 25.14 22.25
CA ASP A 335 23.89 25.70 20.90
C ASP A 335 22.81 25.29 19.88
N GLU A 336 21.73 26.07 19.80
CA GLU A 336 20.93 26.15 18.57
C GLU A 336 21.91 26.44 17.42
N ALA A 337 22.12 25.44 16.55
CA ALA A 337 22.92 25.61 15.37
C ALA A 337 22.36 26.82 14.59
N ILE A 338 23.16 27.88 14.45
CA ILE A 338 22.76 29.06 13.67
C ILE A 338 22.70 28.63 12.20
N CYS A 339 21.51 28.26 11.74
CA CYS A 339 21.23 27.97 10.35
C CYS A 339 20.00 28.75 9.88
N GLU A 340 19.91 28.95 8.57
CA GLU A 340 18.81 29.68 7.95
C GLU A 340 17.44 29.00 8.19
N GLU A 341 17.42 27.69 8.42
CA GLU A 341 16.21 26.93 8.74
C GLU A 341 15.68 27.27 10.15
N ALA A 342 16.55 27.35 11.15
CA ALA A 342 16.17 27.66 12.53
C ALA A 342 15.50 29.04 12.66
N LEU A 343 15.87 30.00 11.79
CA LEU A 343 15.23 31.32 11.74
C LEU A 343 13.74 31.27 11.38
N LEU A 344 13.26 30.19 10.74
CA LEU A 344 11.86 30.03 10.38
C LEU A 344 10.95 29.86 11.61
N GLU A 345 11.49 29.39 12.74
CA GLU A 345 10.72 29.25 13.99
C GLU A 345 10.20 30.58 14.52
N ALA A 346 10.88 31.70 14.25
CA ALA A 346 10.45 33.03 14.69
C ALA A 346 9.11 33.48 14.06
N PHE A 347 8.68 32.83 12.97
CA PHE A 347 7.39 33.12 12.32
C PHE A 347 6.23 32.30 12.90
N ALA A 348 6.50 31.30 13.75
CA ALA A 348 5.49 30.58 14.50
C ALA A 348 4.89 31.48 15.59
N LYS A 349 3.94 32.35 15.23
CA LYS A 349 3.21 33.16 16.22
C LYS A 349 2.33 32.25 17.09
N SER A 350 2.31 32.54 18.39
CA SER A 350 1.58 31.79 19.43
C SER A 350 0.07 31.85 19.30
#